data_AF-A0A7C7DZE5-F1
#
_entry.id   AF-A0A7C7DZE5-F1
#
_cell.length_a   1.000
_cell.length_b   1.000
_cell.length_c   1.000
_cell.angle_alpha   90.00
_cell.angle_beta   90.00
_cell.angle_gamma   90.00
#
_symmetry.space_group_name_H-M   'P 1'
#
loop_
_entity.id
_entity.type
_entity.pdbx_description
1 polymer ?
#
loop_
_entity_poly.entity_id
_entity_poly.type
_entity_poly.pdbx_seq_one_letter_code
_entity_poly.pdbx_strand_id
1 'polypeptide(L)'
;MIPVFEMLIKYRGTNPLPFHMPGHVLGRGLAHELKAAGSLDITEIPGSDCLHFPAGVIKMAQELAAKCFGADYTFFLVNGSTGGIHAMLQAALDPGDK
;
A
#
# COMPACT_ATOMS: atom_id res chain seq x y z
N MET A 1 -2.73 -3.18 -16.05
CA MET A 1 -3.58 -2.80 -14.90
C MET A 1 -2.66 -2.59 -13.71
N ILE A 2 -2.75 -1.44 -13.03
CA ILE A 2 -1.97 -1.10 -11.83
C ILE A 2 -2.96 -0.77 -10.70
N PRO A 3 -3.53 -1.78 -10.00
CA PRO A 3 -4.75 -1.62 -9.21
C PRO A 3 -4.68 -0.53 -8.13
N VAL A 4 -3.59 -0.49 -7.36
CA VAL A 4 -3.40 0.50 -6.29
C VAL A 4 -3.35 1.91 -6.85
N PHE A 5 -2.58 2.14 -7.91
CA PHE A 5 -2.45 3.45 -8.52
C PHE A 5 -3.75 3.94 -9.16
N GLU A 6 -4.44 3.06 -9.89
CA GLU A 6 -5.75 3.36 -10.49
C GLU A 6 -6.79 3.75 -9.42
N MET A 7 -6.79 3.04 -8.27
CA MET A 7 -7.64 3.38 -7.14
C MET A 7 -7.33 4.77 -6.57
N LEU A 8 -6.06 5.10 -6.35
CA LEU A 8 -5.65 6.41 -5.83
C LEU A 8 -6.03 7.55 -6.78
N ILE A 9 -5.82 7.38 -8.08
CA ILE A 9 -6.20 8.37 -9.10
C ILE A 9 -7.73 8.55 -9.13
N LYS A 10 -8.49 7.45 -9.05
CA LYS A 10 -9.95 7.50 -8.98
C LYS A 10 -10.42 8.25 -7.73
N TYR A 11 -9.89 7.93 -6.56
CA TYR A 11 -10.25 8.59 -5.31
C TYR A 11 -9.93 10.09 -5.33
N ARG A 12 -8.72 10.46 -5.81
CA ARG A 12 -8.36 11.86 -6.02
C ARG A 12 -9.35 12.57 -6.96
N GLY A 13 -9.77 11.89 -8.03
CA GLY A 13 -10.72 12.41 -9.02
C GLY A 13 -12.13 12.67 -8.50
N THR A 14 -12.54 12.06 -7.37
CA THR A 14 -13.85 12.35 -6.75
C THR A 14 -13.87 13.65 -5.95
N ASN A 15 -12.73 14.35 -5.83
CA ASN A 15 -12.56 15.57 -5.04
C ASN A 15 -13.21 15.51 -3.64
N PRO A 16 -12.83 14.53 -2.81
CA PRO A 16 -13.50 14.31 -1.53
C PRO A 16 -13.19 15.43 -0.51
N LEU A 17 -14.09 15.57 0.46
CA LEU A 17 -13.83 16.29 1.71
C LEU A 17 -13.44 15.25 2.76
N PRO A 18 -12.13 15.02 3.01
CA PRO A 18 -11.66 13.94 3.86
C PRO A 18 -11.83 14.34 5.33
N PHE A 19 -12.56 13.51 6.07
CA PHE A 19 -12.63 13.54 7.54
C PHE A 19 -11.83 12.38 8.15
N HIS A 20 -10.72 12.04 7.50
CA HIS A 20 -9.82 10.96 7.89
C HIS A 20 -8.37 11.47 7.86
N MET A 21 -7.44 10.67 8.39
CA MET A 21 -6.01 10.96 8.29
C MET A 21 -5.47 10.71 6.87
N PRO A 22 -4.35 11.33 6.45
CA PRO A 22 -3.51 12.26 7.20
C PRO A 22 -4.06 13.70 7.29
N GLY A 23 -3.63 14.44 8.33
CA GLY A 23 -4.13 15.78 8.67
C GLY A 23 -3.77 16.91 7.70
N HIS A 24 -2.93 16.64 6.69
CA HIS A 24 -2.64 17.62 5.64
C HIS A 24 -3.74 17.70 4.55
N VAL A 25 -4.85 16.97 4.73
CA VAL A 25 -6.09 17.09 3.97
C VAL A 25 -5.86 16.95 2.46
N LEU A 26 -5.34 15.78 2.05
CA LEU A 26 -5.02 15.46 0.65
C LEU A 26 -4.08 16.47 -0.02
N GLY A 27 -3.17 17.01 0.78
CA GLY A 27 -2.08 17.88 0.35
C GLY A 27 -2.40 19.36 0.45
N ARG A 28 -3.65 19.74 0.78
CA ARG A 28 -4.05 21.15 0.92
C ARG A 28 -3.24 21.90 2.00
N GLY A 29 -2.87 21.20 3.07
CA GLY A 29 -2.03 21.72 4.15
C GLY A 29 -0.53 21.63 3.89
N LEU A 30 -0.08 21.15 2.73
CA LEU A 30 1.35 21.01 2.40
C LEU A 30 1.86 22.18 1.54
N ALA A 31 3.19 22.36 1.55
CA ALA A 31 3.91 23.21 0.60
C ALA A 31 3.59 22.82 -0.85
N HIS A 32 3.64 23.79 -1.76
CA HIS A 32 3.21 23.64 -3.15
C HIS A 32 3.86 22.43 -3.85
N GLU A 33 5.14 22.20 -3.59
CA GLU A 33 5.98 21.14 -4.14
C GLU A 33 5.49 19.74 -3.73
N LEU A 34 4.83 19.62 -2.58
CA LEU A 34 4.38 18.34 -2.02
C LEU A 34 2.89 18.08 -2.25
N LYS A 35 2.13 19.05 -2.76
CA LYS A 35 0.67 18.91 -2.97
C LYS A 35 0.31 17.72 -3.85
N ALA A 36 1.10 17.48 -4.91
CA ALA A 36 0.86 16.36 -5.82
C ALA A 36 0.99 15.01 -5.11
N ALA A 37 2.07 14.81 -4.35
CA ALA A 37 2.28 13.58 -3.58
C ALA A 37 1.23 13.43 -2.46
N GLY A 38 0.99 14.50 -1.68
CA GLY A 38 0.00 14.50 -0.61
C GLY A 38 -1.44 14.29 -1.09
N SER A 39 -1.76 14.54 -2.36
CA SER A 39 -3.08 14.25 -2.94
C SER A 39 -3.34 12.76 -3.16
N LEU A 40 -2.30 11.93 -3.08
CA LEU A 40 -2.37 10.47 -3.17
C LEU A 40 -2.13 9.80 -1.81
N ASP A 41 -1.74 10.57 -0.79
CA ASP A 41 -1.50 10.07 0.56
C ASP A 41 -2.83 9.93 1.31
N ILE A 42 -3.27 8.69 1.47
CA ILE A 42 -4.51 8.31 2.12
C ILE A 42 -4.27 7.15 3.08
N THR A 43 -5.17 7.01 4.04
CA THR A 43 -5.25 5.86 4.95
C THR A 43 -6.26 4.82 4.43
N GLU A 44 -6.51 3.81 5.25
CA GLU A 44 -7.57 2.83 5.14
C GLU A 44 -8.93 3.53 5.22
N ILE A 45 -9.61 3.60 4.08
CA ILE A 45 -10.94 4.18 3.91
C ILE A 45 -11.81 3.20 3.12
N PRO A 46 -13.14 3.31 3.19
CA PRO A 46 -14.00 2.49 2.37
C PRO A 46 -13.64 2.61 0.88
N GLY A 47 -13.34 1.48 0.24
CA GLY A 47 -12.92 1.42 -1.17
C GLY A 47 -11.42 1.56 -1.42
N SER A 48 -10.59 1.83 -0.40
CA SER A 48 -9.14 1.58 -0.45
C SER A 48 -8.85 0.14 0.00
N ASP A 49 -7.80 -0.10 0.78
CA ASP A 49 -7.43 -1.43 1.30
C ASP A 49 -6.48 -1.28 2.50
N CYS A 50 -6.28 -2.35 3.26
CA CYS A 50 -5.33 -2.39 4.38
C CYS A 50 -4.09 -3.20 3.99
N LEU A 51 -2.90 -2.61 4.08
CA LEU A 51 -1.66 -3.30 3.71
C LEU A 51 -1.37 -4.53 4.58
N HIS A 52 -1.73 -4.49 5.87
CA HIS A 52 -1.49 -5.57 6.83
C HIS A 52 -2.47 -6.74 6.67
N PHE A 53 -3.64 -6.49 6.10
CA PHE A 53 -4.65 -7.51 5.82
C PHE A 53 -5.32 -7.22 4.47
N PRO A 54 -4.60 -7.46 3.37
CA PRO A 54 -5.05 -7.04 2.05
C PRO A 54 -6.23 -7.91 1.60
N ALA A 55 -7.34 -7.27 1.28
CA ALA A 55 -8.56 -7.94 0.82
C ALA A 55 -9.12 -7.35 -0.49
N GLY A 56 -8.62 -6.20 -0.94
CA GLY A 56 -9.09 -5.46 -2.11
C GLY A 56 -7.98 -5.21 -3.13
N VAL A 57 -7.75 -3.94 -3.46
CA VAL A 57 -6.84 -3.54 -4.55
C VAL A 57 -5.37 -3.91 -4.29
N ILE A 58 -4.94 -3.99 -3.02
CA ILE A 58 -3.59 -4.46 -2.68
C ILE A 58 -3.49 -5.97 -2.91
N LYS A 59 -4.50 -6.75 -2.51
CA LYS A 59 -4.53 -8.21 -2.77
C LYS A 59 -4.50 -8.50 -4.27
N MET A 60 -5.31 -7.79 -5.04
CA MET A 60 -5.31 -7.91 -6.51
C MET A 60 -3.94 -7.57 -7.11
N ALA A 61 -3.30 -6.51 -6.63
CA ALA A 61 -1.96 -6.12 -7.10
C ALA A 61 -0.90 -7.18 -6.73
N GLN A 62 -0.97 -7.76 -5.54
CA GLN A 62 -0.11 -8.85 -5.09
C GLN A 62 -0.28 -10.12 -5.94
N GLU A 63 -1.52 -10.50 -6.28
CA GLU A 63 -1.80 -11.64 -7.17
C GLU A 63 -1.28 -11.41 -8.59
N LEU A 64 -1.43 -10.20 -9.12
CA LEU A 64 -0.88 -9.84 -10.43
C LEU A 64 0.65 -9.87 -10.41
N ALA A 65 1.28 -9.39 -9.33
CA ALA A 65 2.72 -9.44 -9.17
C ALA A 65 3.22 -10.90 -9.08
N ALA A 66 2.55 -11.76 -8.30
CA ALA A 66 2.87 -13.19 -8.20
C ALA A 66 2.87 -13.86 -9.58
N LYS A 67 1.83 -13.61 -10.39
CA LYS A 67 1.75 -14.09 -11.79
C LYS A 67 2.87 -13.54 -12.67
N CYS A 68 3.20 -12.27 -12.53
CA CYS A 68 4.25 -11.61 -13.32
C CYS A 68 5.64 -12.20 -13.03
N PHE A 69 5.94 -12.44 -11.75
CA PHE A 69 7.24 -12.94 -11.31
C PHE A 69 7.35 -14.47 -11.25
N GLY A 70 6.25 -15.20 -11.51
CA GLY A 70 6.23 -16.66 -11.45
C GLY A 70 6.36 -17.22 -10.04
N ALA A 71 5.82 -16.52 -9.04
CA ALA A 71 5.80 -16.95 -7.64
C ALA A 71 4.42 -17.46 -7.22
N ASP A 72 4.35 -18.33 -6.22
CA ASP A 72 3.08 -18.77 -5.63
C ASP A 72 2.34 -17.61 -4.95
N TYR A 73 3.09 -16.76 -4.25
CA TYR A 73 2.58 -15.58 -3.55
C TYR A 73 3.56 -14.41 -3.69
N THR A 74 3.03 -13.19 -3.59
CA THR A 74 3.84 -11.97 -3.49
C THR A 74 3.27 -11.09 -2.41
N PHE A 75 4.14 -10.57 -1.54
CA PHE A 75 3.78 -9.63 -0.48
C PHE A 75 4.46 -8.29 -0.75
N PHE A 76 3.72 -7.20 -0.56
CA PHE A 76 4.26 -5.84 -0.74
C PHE A 76 4.86 -5.35 0.57
N LEU A 77 6.03 -4.71 0.47
CA LEU A 77 6.80 -4.23 1.60
C LEU A 77 7.08 -2.74 1.42
N VAL A 78 6.90 -1.96 2.49
CA VAL A 78 7.21 -0.52 2.52
C VAL A 78 8.51 -0.18 3.25
N ASN A 79 9.13 -1.18 3.89
CA ASN A 79 10.36 -1.05 4.69
C ASN A 79 11.59 -1.69 4.03
N GLY A 80 11.58 -1.79 2.70
CA GLY A 80 12.67 -2.40 1.92
C GLY A 80 12.88 -3.90 2.15
N SER A 81 13.95 -4.43 1.55
CA SER A 81 14.29 -5.87 1.62
C SER A 81 14.65 -6.33 3.03
N THR A 82 15.24 -5.46 3.86
CA THR A 82 15.54 -5.76 5.28
C THR A 82 14.28 -6.20 6.03
N GLY A 83 13.18 -5.45 5.90
CA GLY A 83 11.91 -5.84 6.51
C GLY A 83 11.37 -7.17 5.97
N GLY A 84 11.53 -7.42 4.67
CA GLY A 84 11.14 -8.68 4.04
C GLY A 84 11.93 -9.89 4.52
N ILE A 85 13.25 -9.75 4.63
CA ILE A 85 14.13 -10.82 5.14
C ILE A 85 13.81 -11.13 6.59
N HIS A 86 13.59 -10.11 7.44
CA HIS A 86 13.17 -10.34 8.81
C HIS A 86 11.83 -11.09 8.88
N ALA A 87 10.84 -10.70 8.08
CA ALA A 87 9.55 -11.39 8.02
C ALA A 87 9.71 -12.86 7.55
N MET A 88 10.53 -13.10 6.52
CA MET A 88 10.82 -14.43 6.01
C MET A 88 11.46 -15.33 7.08
N LEU A 89 12.49 -14.83 7.77
CA LEU A 89 13.17 -15.58 8.83
C LEU A 89 12.22 -15.91 9.98
N GLN A 90 11.46 -14.93 10.46
CA GLN A 90 10.50 -15.12 11.57
C GLN A 90 9.33 -16.04 11.20
N ALA A 91 8.97 -16.13 9.92
CA ALA A 91 7.90 -17.01 9.46
C ALA A 91 8.36 -18.47 9.24
N ALA A 92 9.65 -18.68 8.94
CA ALA A 92 10.17 -19.97 8.54
C ALA A 92 11.00 -20.69 9.62
N LEU A 93 11.45 -19.97 10.65
CA LEU A 93 12.40 -20.48 11.65
C LEU A 93 11.88 -20.25 13.08
N ASP A 94 12.16 -21.21 13.95
CA ASP A 94 12.02 -21.12 15.40
C ASP A 94 13.37 -20.84 16.08
N PRO A 95 13.37 -20.35 17.34
CA PRO A 95 14.60 -20.17 18.10
C PRO A 95 15.40 -21.48 18.23
N GLY A 96 16.60 -21.50 17.66
CA GLY A 96 17.50 -22.66 17.71
C GLY A 96 17.56 -23.49 16.42
N ASP A 97 16.73 -23.16 15.43
CA ASP A 97 16.83 -23.75 14.09
C ASP A 97 18.18 -23.43 13.44
N LYS A 98 18.63 -24.35 12.57
CA LYS A 98 19.90 -24.28 11.84
C LYS A 98 19.68 -24.12 10.36
#